data_AF-A0A3U3SH00-F1
#
_entry.id   AF-A0A3U3SH00-F1
#
_cell.length_a   1.000
_cell.length_b   1.000
_cell.length_c   1.000
_cell.angle_alpha   90.00
_cell.angle_beta   90.00
_cell.angle_gamma   90.00
#
_symmetry.space_group_name_H-M   'P 1'
#
loop_
_entity.id
_entity.type
_entity.pdbx_description
1 polymer ?
#
loop_
_entity_poly.entity_id
_entity_poly.type
_entity_poly.pdbx_seq_one_letter_code
_entity_poly.pdbx_strand_id
1 'polypeptide(L)' 'MSRQDEKKHKTEQERETSVPKRKIIFVPLQSEKSPKGEPRYRDPANPFNTWVGRGKRPDWLKKYLDEGRELSEFEIAE' A
#
# COMPACT_ATOMS: atom_id res chain seq x y z
N MET A 1 14.12 16.39 -60.53
CA MET A 1 15.52 16.25 -60.08
C MET A 1 15.69 17.10 -58.84
N SER A 2 16.36 16.76 -57.75
CA SER A 2 17.09 15.59 -57.26
C SER A 2 17.27 15.89 -55.77
N ARG A 3 16.93 14.96 -54.87
CA ARG A 3 17.88 14.20 -54.05
C ARG A 3 19.09 15.01 -53.54
N GLN A 4 19.15 15.12 -52.22
CA GLN A 4 20.27 14.77 -51.31
C GLN A 4 20.00 15.54 -49.99
N ASP A 5 19.70 14.93 -48.85
CA ASP A 5 20.30 13.76 -48.18
C ASP A 5 21.80 13.92 -47.96
N GLU A 6 22.18 14.54 -46.82
CA GLU A 6 23.38 14.21 -46.04
C GLU A 6 23.23 14.87 -44.64
N LYS A 7 23.00 14.12 -43.55
CA LYS A 7 24.02 13.64 -42.58
C LYS A 7 24.95 14.78 -42.12
N LYS A 8 25.22 15.06 -40.85
CA LYS A 8 25.58 14.24 -39.68
C LYS A 8 26.11 15.27 -38.64
N HIS A 9 25.72 15.33 -37.37
CA HIS A 9 26.30 14.63 -36.22
C HIS A 9 25.76 15.32 -34.94
N LYS A 10 25.12 14.59 -34.02
CA LYS A 10 25.70 14.09 -32.76
C LYS A 10 26.17 15.19 -31.80
N THR A 11 25.44 15.36 -30.70
CA THR A 11 25.88 15.45 -29.28
C THR A 11 24.58 15.67 -28.50
N GLU A 12 23.94 14.63 -27.97
CA GLU A 12 24.33 14.00 -26.70
C GLU A 12 24.40 15.06 -25.58
N GLN A 13 23.27 15.70 -25.27
CA GLN A 13 23.13 16.41 -24.01
C GLN A 13 21.77 16.10 -23.39
N GLU A 14 21.86 15.29 -22.34
CA GLU A 14 21.10 15.48 -21.11
C GLU A 14 19.68 14.92 -21.14
N ARG A 15 19.64 13.57 -21.14
CA ARG A 15 18.65 12.83 -20.34
C ARG A 15 18.89 13.11 -18.85
N GLU A 16 18.64 14.32 -18.43
CA GLU A 16 18.48 14.63 -17.01
C GLU A 16 17.07 15.16 -16.87
N THR A 17 16.12 14.22 -16.75
CA THR A 17 14.83 14.53 -16.15
C THR A 17 15.14 15.07 -14.76
N SER A 18 15.23 16.40 -14.67
CA SER A 18 15.38 17.15 -13.43
C SER A 18 14.07 17.01 -12.66
N VAL A 19 13.88 15.82 -12.11
CA VAL A 19 12.96 15.61 -11.00
C VAL A 19 13.71 16.17 -9.81
N PRO A 20 13.28 17.30 -9.22
CA PRO A 20 13.95 17.84 -8.06
C PRO A 20 13.98 16.73 -7.01
N LYS A 21 15.19 16.34 -6.57
CA LYS A 21 15.45 15.44 -5.45
C LYS A 21 14.93 16.11 -4.17
N ARG A 22 13.61 16.21 -4.04
CA ARG A 22 12.95 16.54 -2.79
C ARG A 22 13.36 15.47 -1.81
N LYS A 23 14.08 15.87 -0.77
CA LYS A 23 14.46 15.03 0.36
C LYS A 23 13.17 14.46 0.93
N ILE A 24 12.88 13.21 0.62
CA ILE A 24 11.77 12.47 1.24
C ILE A 24 12.24 12.22 2.68
N ILE A 25 11.82 13.08 3.60
CA ILE A 25 12.12 12.91 5.02
C ILE A 25 11.07 11.94 5.53
N PHE A 26 11.50 10.73 5.89
CA PHE A 26 10.68 9.83 6.69
C PHE A 26 10.62 10.41 8.11
N VAL A 27 9.70 11.34 8.31
CA VAL A 27 9.35 11.80 9.66
C VAL A 27 8.57 10.64 10.29
N PRO A 28 9.07 10.01 11.37
CA PRO A 28 8.25 9.06 12.10
C PRO A 28 7.04 9.84 12.61
N LEU A 29 5.88 9.59 12.01
CA LEU A 29 4.63 10.02 12.61
C LEU A 29 4.55 9.21 13.91
N GLN A 30 4.83 9.86 15.05
CA GLN A 30 4.52 9.29 16.36
C GLN A 30 3.01 9.09 16.39
N SER A 31 2.55 7.95 15.86
CA SER A 31 1.28 7.38 16.26
C SER A 31 1.52 6.87 17.67
N GLU A 32 1.37 7.75 18.66
CA GLU A 32 1.56 7.45 20.10
C GLU A 32 0.59 6.37 20.62
N LYS A 33 -0.22 5.80 19.73
CA LYS A 33 -1.17 4.74 20.05
C LYS A 33 -1.17 3.75 18.90
N SER A 34 -0.27 2.75 18.95
CA SER A 34 -0.68 1.42 18.51
C SER A 34 -2.05 1.17 19.17
N PRO A 35 -3.12 0.88 18.42
CA PRO A 35 -4.44 0.70 19.02
C PRO A 35 -4.28 -0.34 20.13
N LYS A 36 -4.41 0.13 21.37
CA LYS A 36 -4.21 -0.62 22.60
C LYS A 36 -5.48 -1.43 22.83
N GLY A 37 -5.73 -2.34 21.92
CA GLY A 37 -6.78 -3.32 21.96
C GLY A 37 -6.18 -4.52 21.28
N GLU A 38 -6.06 -5.61 22.04
CA GLU A 38 -5.71 -6.90 21.47
C GLU A 38 -6.59 -7.12 20.24
N PRO A 39 -5.99 -7.21 19.03
CA PRO A 39 -6.76 -7.44 17.83
C PRO A 39 -7.45 -8.78 17.99
N ARG A 40 -8.76 -8.75 18.26
CA ARG A 40 -9.54 -9.96 18.49
C ARG A 40 -9.67 -10.80 17.23
N TYR A 41 -9.72 -10.15 16.06
CA TYR A 41 -9.83 -10.80 14.77
C TYR A 41 -8.76 -10.30 13.80
N ARG A 42 -8.17 -11.20 13.00
CA ARG A 42 -7.23 -10.90 11.90
C ARG A 42 -7.64 -11.63 10.64
N ASP A 43 -7.56 -10.90 9.54
CA ASP A 43 -7.76 -11.42 8.20
C ASP A 43 -6.55 -12.29 7.76
N PRO A 44 -6.75 -13.55 7.34
CA PRO A 44 -5.69 -14.44 6.84
C PRO A 44 -5.13 -13.98 5.49
N ALA A 45 -5.91 -13.25 4.68
CA ALA A 45 -5.43 -12.71 3.41
C ALA A 45 -4.58 -11.45 3.62
N ASN A 46 -4.85 -10.67 4.66
CA ASN A 46 -4.13 -9.43 4.95
C ASN A 46 -3.85 -9.27 6.45
N PRO A 47 -2.61 -9.50 6.92
CA PRO A 47 -2.28 -9.42 8.34
C PRO A 47 -2.36 -8.01 8.95
N PHE A 48 -2.52 -6.98 8.11
CA PHE A 48 -2.76 -5.58 8.50
C PHE A 48 -4.23 -5.30 8.81
N ASN A 49 -5.15 -6.11 8.30
CA ASN A 49 -6.57 -6.01 8.59
C ASN A 49 -6.85 -6.72 9.91
N THR A 50 -6.96 -5.93 10.97
CA THR A 50 -7.34 -6.43 12.29
C THR A 50 -8.60 -5.73 12.78
N TRP A 51 -9.41 -6.44 13.55
CA TRP A 51 -10.62 -5.92 14.16
C TRP A 51 -10.70 -6.34 15.61
N VAL A 52 -10.84 -5.36 16.51
CA VAL A 52 -10.85 -5.57 17.96
C VAL A 52 -12.17 -6.18 18.50
N GLY A 53 -13.10 -6.56 17.62
CA GLY A 53 -14.42 -7.09 18.02
C GLY A 53 -15.39 -6.04 18.57
N ARG A 54 -14.99 -4.76 18.61
CA ARG A 54 -15.84 -3.64 19.06
C ARG A 54 -16.34 -2.82 17.87
N GLY A 55 -17.62 -2.44 17.92
CA GLY A 55 -18.23 -1.52 16.95
C GLY A 55 -18.64 -2.17 15.63
N LYS A 56 -18.63 -1.38 14.55
CA LYS A 56 -19.04 -1.83 13.20
C LYS A 56 -18.02 -2.85 12.66
N ARG A 57 -18.51 -3.99 12.18
CA ARG A 57 -17.70 -5.00 11.50
C ARG A 57 -17.10 -4.42 10.21
N PRO A 58 -15.80 -4.64 9.95
CA PRO A 58 -15.16 -4.22 8.70
C PRO A 58 -15.66 -5.05 7.52
N ASP A 59 -15.47 -4.56 6.31
CA ASP A 59 -16.03 -5.18 5.10
C ASP A 59 -15.40 -6.53 4.77
N TRP A 60 -14.11 -6.73 5.07
CA TRP A 60 -13.46 -8.05 4.92
C TRP A 60 -14.17 -9.11 5.76
N LEU A 61 -14.55 -8.77 6.99
CA LEU A 61 -15.22 -9.71 7.88
C LEU A 61 -16.65 -10.01 7.41
N LYS A 62 -17.37 -9.01 6.90
CA LYS A 62 -18.69 -9.23 6.30
C LYS A 62 -18.60 -10.12 5.07
N LYS A 63 -17.57 -9.94 4.23
CA LYS A 63 -17.32 -10.77 3.05
C LYS A 63 -17.14 -12.23 3.45
N TYR A 64 -16.33 -12.51 4.48
CA TYR A 64 -16.18 -13.87 4.98
C TYR A 64 -17.46 -14.47 5.57
N LEU A 65 -18.23 -13.67 6.31
CA LEU A 65 -19.54 -14.12 6.82
C LEU A 65 -20.53 -14.43 5.68
N ASP A 66 -20.49 -13.68 4.58
CA ASP A 66 -21.30 -13.90 3.37
C ASP A 66 -20.85 -15.16 2.60
N GLU A 67 -19.55 -15.45 2.60
CA GLU A 67 -18.96 -16.69 2.06
C GLU A 67 -19.27 -17.94 2.91
N GLY A 68 -19.98 -17.78 4.04
CA GLY A 68 -20.33 -18.87 4.96
C GLY A 68 -19.21 -19.25 5.92
N ARG A 69 -18.20 -18.40 6.08
CA ARG A 69 -17.10 -18.58 7.04
C ARG A 69 -17.54 -18.09 8.41
N GLU A 70 -16.99 -18.68 9.45
CA GLU A 70 -17.32 -18.29 10.82
C GLU A 70 -16.40 -17.19 11.34
N LEU A 71 -16.96 -16.28 12.14
CA LEU A 71 -16.22 -15.21 12.79
C LEU A 71 -15.05 -15.74 13.63
N SER A 72 -15.23 -16.90 14.27
CA SER A 72 -14.24 -17.54 15.13
C SER A 72 -12.98 -17.99 14.38
N GLU A 73 -13.03 -18.25 13.07
CA GLU A 73 -11.85 -18.64 12.29
C GLU A 73 -10.86 -17.47 12.13
N PHE A 74 -11.36 -16.25 12.24
CA PHE A 74 -10.55 -15.04 12.20
C PHE A 74 -10.10 -14.62 13.59
N GLU A 75 -10.56 -15.27 14.65
CA GLU A 75 -10.24 -14.90 16.03
C GLU A 75 -8.77 -15.19 16.34
N ILE A 76 -8.01 -14.15 16.65
CA ILE A 76 -6.67 -14.27 17.19
C ILE A 76 -6.85 -14.42 18.70
N ALA A 77 -6.88 -15.67 19.16
CA ALA A 77 -6.70 -15.96 20.57
C ALA A 77 -5.22 -15.69 20.89
N GLU A 78 -4.97 -14.66 21.70
CA GLU A 78 -3.65 -14.42 22.31
C GLU A 78 -3.43 -15.38 23.49
#